data_AF-A0A9K3KFM0-F1
#
_entry.id   AF-A0A9K3KFM0-F1
#
_cell.length_a   1.000
_cell.length_b   1.000
_cell.length_c   1.000
_cell.angle_alpha   90.00
_cell.angle_beta   90.00
_cell.angle_gamma   90.00
#
_symmetry.space_group_name_H-M   'P 1'
#
loop_
_entity.id
_entity.type
_entity.pdbx_description
1 polymer ?
#
loop_
_entity_poly.entity_id
_entity_poly.type
_entity_poly.pdbx_seq_one_letter_code
_entity_poly.pdbx_strand_id
1 'polypeptide(L)'
;MSYLKHFQLRNEDSTVKAESDADQRLRHLGICPGIMRRSLRHVRPVLSLDGAHLLSKWKGTLYIASVQTACNNIYPVSFAIMKDAEDAEGWKWFLELLVQAVPLLKMQHPDNRCKFCYFTFISDRQKGLIQALQQVFPDHHHCFCSVHIARNVEKEVGKQVAKHVYALSATFSKRESDELMAKINAISVRGKKYLEGISANQWRSTAWVDDPTLPPRFGIVTTNMSEFLNGWRGKKWELARV
;
A
#
# COMPACT_ATOMS: atom_id res chain seq x y z
N MET A 1 20.40 -10.56 -26.58
CA MET A 1 19.04 -10.41 -26.04
C MET A 1 19.15 -9.83 -24.63
N SER A 2 18.43 -8.75 -24.28
CA SER A 2 18.56 -8.13 -22.95
C SER A 2 17.98 -9.03 -21.85
N TYR A 3 18.46 -8.87 -20.61
CA TYR A 3 17.94 -9.62 -19.45
C TYR A 3 16.42 -9.48 -19.31
N LEU A 4 15.88 -8.26 -19.47
CA LEU A 4 14.45 -8.00 -19.39
C LEU A 4 13.64 -8.75 -20.46
N LYS A 5 14.17 -8.84 -21.68
CA LYS A 5 13.54 -9.61 -22.75
C LYS A 5 13.57 -11.12 -22.44
N HIS A 6 14.66 -11.62 -21.86
CA HIS A 6 14.71 -13.01 -21.39
C HIS A 6 13.73 -13.27 -20.24
N PHE A 7 13.61 -12.34 -19.30
CA PHE A 7 12.64 -12.41 -18.21
C PHE A 7 11.21 -12.52 -18.74
N GLN A 8 10.83 -11.66 -19.69
CA GLN A 8 9.50 -11.70 -20.30
C GLN A 8 9.23 -13.02 -21.06
N LEU A 9 10.23 -13.54 -21.79
CA LEU A 9 10.09 -14.82 -22.48
C LEU A 9 9.92 -16.01 -21.53
N ARG A 10 10.56 -15.96 -20.35
CA ARG A 10 10.46 -17.01 -19.33
C ARG A 10 9.22 -16.87 -18.44
N ASN A 11 8.63 -15.68 -18.37
CA ASN A 11 7.51 -15.37 -17.50
C ASN A 11 6.36 -14.83 -18.35
N GLU A 12 5.61 -15.72 -18.98
CA GLU A 12 4.44 -15.39 -19.79
C GLU A 12 3.46 -14.49 -19.03
N ASP A 13 2.84 -13.56 -19.76
CA ASP A 13 1.98 -12.46 -19.27
C ASP A 13 2.67 -11.41 -18.38
N SER A 14 4.00 -11.44 -18.24
CA SER A 14 4.68 -10.41 -17.46
C SER A 14 4.73 -9.07 -18.18
N THR A 15 4.37 -8.01 -17.45
CA THR A 15 4.54 -6.64 -17.90
C THR A 15 5.86 -6.10 -17.37
N VAL A 16 6.71 -5.63 -18.26
CA VAL A 16 7.98 -4.98 -17.91
C VAL A 16 8.02 -3.64 -18.62
N LYS A 17 8.27 -2.57 -17.86
CA LYS A 17 8.46 -1.22 -18.38
C LYS A 17 9.81 -0.72 -17.89
N ALA A 18 10.66 -0.29 -18.81
CA ALA A 18 11.96 0.25 -18.49
C ALA A 18 12.20 1.52 -19.31
N GLU A 19 12.75 2.54 -18.66
CA GLU A 19 13.11 3.80 -19.27
C GLU A 19 14.56 4.10 -18.94
N SER A 20 15.30 4.59 -19.94
CA SER A 20 16.69 5.01 -19.78
C SER A 20 16.79 6.54 -19.81
N ASP A 21 17.80 7.09 -19.14
CA ASP A 21 18.15 8.51 -19.29
C ASP A 21 18.96 8.78 -20.56
N ALA A 22 19.36 10.04 -20.77
CA ALA A 22 20.11 10.48 -21.94
C ALA A 22 21.45 9.72 -22.12
N ASP A 23 22.04 9.22 -21.02
CA ASP A 23 23.29 8.46 -21.02
C ASP A 23 23.06 6.95 -21.20
N GLN A 24 21.85 6.53 -21.59
CA GLN A 24 21.45 5.11 -21.70
C GLN A 24 21.51 4.35 -20.37
N ARG A 25 21.51 5.04 -19.23
CA ARG A 25 21.46 4.40 -17.91
C ARG A 25 20.01 4.15 -17.52
N LEU A 26 19.75 3.06 -16.81
CA LEU A 26 18.41 2.74 -16.32
C LEU A 26 17.90 3.84 -15.37
N ARG A 27 16.79 4.48 -15.75
CA ARG A 27 16.12 5.53 -14.97
C ARG A 27 14.95 4.98 -14.19
N HIS A 28 14.06 4.25 -14.87
CA HIS A 28 12.89 3.62 -14.26
C HIS A 28 12.83 2.16 -14.71
N LEU A 29 12.50 1.26 -13.79
CA LEU A 29 12.23 -0.14 -14.09
C LEU A 29 11.02 -0.56 -13.28
N GLY A 30 10.01 -1.10 -13.93
CA GLY A 30 8.87 -1.72 -13.27
C GLY A 30 8.61 -3.10 -13.84
N ILE A 31 8.33 -4.04 -12.96
CA ILE A 31 8.07 -5.44 -13.29
C ILE A 31 6.82 -5.89 -12.55
N CYS A 32 5.87 -6.41 -13.32
CA CYS A 32 4.72 -7.17 -12.82
C CYS A 32 4.75 -8.57 -13.42
N PRO A 33 5.10 -9.61 -12.64
CA PRO A 33 5.15 -10.98 -13.13
C PRO A 33 3.74 -11.50 -13.51
N GLY A 34 3.61 -12.14 -14.66
CA GLY A 34 2.31 -12.60 -15.18
C GLY A 34 1.60 -13.61 -14.27
N ILE A 35 2.35 -14.45 -13.55
CA ILE A 35 1.80 -15.35 -12.54
C ILE A 35 1.05 -14.60 -11.43
N MET A 36 1.53 -13.41 -11.04
CA MET A 36 0.90 -12.61 -10.00
C MET A 36 -0.42 -12.06 -10.49
N ARG A 37 -0.48 -11.53 -11.72
CA ARG A 37 -1.74 -11.09 -12.36
C ARG A 37 -2.82 -12.17 -12.31
N ARG A 38 -2.48 -13.42 -12.66
CA ARG A 38 -3.44 -14.53 -12.67
C ARG A 38 -3.92 -14.91 -11.27
N SER A 39 -3.04 -14.80 -10.27
CA SER A 39 -3.30 -15.19 -8.88
C SER A 39 -4.20 -14.20 -8.13
N LEU A 40 -4.31 -12.95 -8.60
CA LEU A 40 -5.10 -11.89 -7.95
C LEU A 40 -6.60 -12.18 -7.83
N ARG A 41 -7.13 -13.15 -8.58
CA ARG A 41 -8.53 -13.60 -8.44
C ARG A 41 -8.76 -14.45 -7.18
N HIS A 42 -7.69 -14.88 -6.50
CA HIS A 42 -7.74 -15.84 -5.39
C HIS A 42 -7.16 -15.25 -4.08
N VAL A 43 -6.94 -13.94 -4.03
CA VAL A 43 -6.41 -13.23 -2.85
C VAL A 43 -7.48 -12.37 -2.21
N ARG A 44 -7.22 -11.87 -1.00
CA ARG A 44 -8.07 -10.84 -0.41
C ARG A 44 -7.90 -9.56 -1.23
N PRO A 45 -8.99 -8.89 -1.66
CA PRO A 45 -8.92 -7.75 -2.56
C PRO A 45 -8.52 -6.45 -1.85
N VAL A 46 -7.41 -6.50 -1.12
CA VAL A 46 -6.77 -5.35 -0.47
C VAL A 46 -5.34 -5.27 -0.98
N LEU A 47 -5.04 -4.26 -1.79
CA LEU A 47 -3.72 -4.01 -2.38
C LEU A 47 -2.95 -3.04 -1.48
N SER A 48 -1.83 -3.49 -0.91
CA SER A 48 -0.90 -2.61 -0.21
C SER A 48 0.05 -1.95 -1.19
N LEU A 49 0.21 -0.64 -1.04
CA LEU A 49 1.18 0.18 -1.76
C LEU A 49 2.18 0.76 -0.76
N ASP A 50 3.46 0.65 -1.06
CA ASP A 50 4.51 1.26 -0.26
C ASP A 50 5.70 1.71 -1.09
N GLY A 51 6.35 2.76 -0.60
CA GLY A 51 7.55 3.34 -1.17
C GLY A 51 8.69 3.26 -0.16
N ALA A 52 9.87 2.90 -0.62
CA ALA A 52 11.03 2.83 0.26
C ALA A 52 12.27 3.41 -0.43
N HIS A 53 12.87 4.43 0.17
CA HIS A 53 14.10 5.03 -0.35
C HIS A 53 15.24 4.02 -0.38
N LEU A 54 15.93 3.90 -1.51
CA LEU A 54 17.08 3.04 -1.72
C LEU A 54 18.32 3.66 -1.07
N LEU A 55 19.08 2.85 -0.33
CA LEU A 55 20.33 3.27 0.34
C LEU A 55 21.55 3.18 -0.58
N SER A 56 21.34 2.94 -1.87
CA SER A 56 22.43 2.75 -2.83
C SER A 56 23.11 4.08 -3.17
N LYS A 57 24.32 4.02 -3.75
CA LYS A 57 25.04 5.21 -4.28
C LYS A 57 24.21 6.01 -5.30
N TRP A 58 23.30 5.33 -6.00
CA TRP A 58 22.44 5.91 -7.02
C TRP A 58 21.15 6.49 -6.47
N LYS A 59 20.90 6.35 -5.15
CA LYS A 59 19.66 6.76 -4.46
C LYS A 59 18.43 6.21 -5.19
N GLY A 60 17.28 6.88 -5.08
CA GLY A 60 16.02 6.47 -5.71
C GLY A 60 15.05 5.80 -4.75
N THR A 61 13.95 5.30 -5.30
CA THR A 61 12.80 4.80 -4.55
C THR A 61 12.35 3.46 -5.10
N LEU A 62 12.16 2.48 -4.22
CA LEU A 62 11.54 1.21 -4.52
C LEU A 62 10.05 1.30 -4.21
N TYR A 63 9.22 1.20 -5.24
CA TYR A 63 7.77 1.04 -5.11
C TYR A 63 7.39 -0.42 -5.11
N ILE A 64 6.47 -0.78 -4.24
CA ILE A 64 5.99 -2.15 -4.09
C ILE A 64 4.47 -2.14 -4.00
N ALA A 65 3.84 -2.99 -4.80
CA ALA A 65 2.44 -3.34 -4.70
C ALA A 65 2.33 -4.81 -4.28
N SER A 66 1.43 -5.11 -3.37
CA SER A 66 1.32 -6.45 -2.79
C SER A 66 -0.08 -6.77 -2.30
N VAL A 67 -0.39 -8.04 -2.13
CA VAL A 67 -1.70 -8.56 -1.66
C VAL A 67 -1.52 -9.65 -0.62
N GLN A 68 -2.53 -9.82 0.24
CA GLN A 68 -2.55 -10.91 1.21
C GLN A 68 -3.42 -12.06 0.70
N THR A 69 -2.93 -13.29 0.76
CA THR A 69 -3.71 -14.48 0.41
C THR A 69 -4.72 -14.82 1.51
N ALA A 70 -5.64 -15.74 1.22
CA ALA A 70 -6.57 -16.27 2.22
C ALA A 70 -5.85 -16.85 3.46
N CYS A 71 -4.64 -17.39 3.28
CA CYS A 71 -3.80 -17.97 4.34
C CYS A 71 -2.90 -16.96 5.07
N ASN A 72 -3.19 -15.65 4.96
CA ASN A 72 -2.40 -14.56 5.57
C ASN A 72 -0.96 -14.39 5.02
N ASN A 73 -0.59 -15.09 3.95
CA ASN A 73 0.73 -14.93 3.32
C ASN A 73 0.77 -13.65 2.48
N ILE A 74 1.94 -13.02 2.45
CA ILE A 74 2.23 -11.80 1.70
C ILE A 74 2.72 -12.17 0.30
N TYR A 75 2.10 -11.59 -0.72
CA TYR A 75 2.48 -11.82 -2.12
C TYR A 75 2.77 -10.49 -2.83
N PRO A 76 3.99 -10.27 -3.34
CA PRO A 76 4.30 -9.08 -4.14
C PRO A 76 3.68 -9.21 -5.53
N VAL A 77 2.90 -8.20 -5.92
CA VAL A 77 2.22 -8.14 -7.23
C VAL A 77 3.12 -7.50 -8.28
N SER A 78 3.76 -6.40 -7.91
CA SER A 78 4.63 -5.62 -8.78
C SER A 78 5.62 -4.86 -7.93
N PHE A 79 6.78 -4.57 -8.51
CA PHE A 79 7.73 -3.62 -7.94
C PHE A 79 8.27 -2.70 -9.02
N ALA A 80 8.69 -1.50 -8.63
CA ALA A 80 9.40 -0.59 -9.49
C ALA A 80 10.55 0.10 -8.78
N ILE A 81 11.65 0.32 -9.50
CA ILE A 81 12.80 1.10 -9.07
C ILE A 81 12.75 2.41 -9.86
N MET A 82 12.67 3.51 -9.13
CA MET A 82 12.68 4.86 -9.69
C MET A 82 13.96 5.57 -9.28
N LYS A 83 14.62 6.23 -10.23
CA LYS A 83 15.79 7.08 -9.97
C LYS A 83 15.48 8.24 -9.03
N ASP A 84 14.29 8.81 -9.16
CA ASP A 84 13.88 10.04 -8.49
C ASP A 84 13.34 9.77 -7.07
N ALA A 85 13.20 10.85 -6.29
CA ALA A 85 12.65 10.79 -4.95
C ALA A 85 11.17 10.35 -4.98
N GLU A 86 10.64 10.01 -3.81
CA GLU A 86 9.26 9.58 -3.69
C GLU A 86 8.29 10.74 -3.92
N ASP A 87 7.78 10.88 -5.14
CA ASP A 87 6.90 11.98 -5.55
C ASP A 87 5.64 11.50 -6.30
N ALA A 88 4.74 12.43 -6.62
CA ALA A 88 3.48 12.13 -7.29
C ALA A 88 3.68 11.59 -8.71
N GLU A 89 4.71 12.03 -9.43
CA GLU A 89 4.99 11.58 -10.80
C GLU A 89 5.48 10.14 -10.82
N GLY A 90 6.43 9.79 -9.94
CA GLY A 90 6.92 8.44 -9.78
C GLY A 90 5.81 7.48 -9.35
N TRP A 91 4.96 7.88 -8.40
CA TRP A 91 3.80 7.09 -8.01
C TRP A 91 2.82 6.91 -9.16
N LYS A 92 2.50 7.98 -9.90
CA LYS A 92 1.61 7.90 -11.07
C LYS A 92 2.15 6.93 -12.11
N TRP A 93 3.44 7.01 -12.44
CA TRP A 93 4.10 6.09 -13.36
C TRP A 93 3.96 4.62 -12.92
N PHE A 94 4.15 4.35 -11.62
CA PHE A 94 4.01 2.99 -11.07
C PHE A 94 2.56 2.50 -11.06
N LEU A 95 1.61 3.35 -10.70
CA LEU A 95 0.19 3.02 -10.72
C LEU A 95 -0.31 2.78 -12.16
N GLU A 96 0.16 3.54 -13.15
CA GLU A 96 -0.16 3.30 -14.56
C GLU A 96 0.38 1.95 -15.05
N LEU A 97 1.60 1.58 -14.66
CA LEU A 97 2.14 0.24 -14.91
C LEU A 97 1.25 -0.85 -14.29
N LEU A 98 0.79 -0.66 -13.06
CA LEU A 98 -0.11 -1.60 -12.39
C LEU A 98 -1.44 -1.76 -13.14
N VAL A 99 -2.01 -0.67 -13.66
CA VAL A 99 -3.24 -0.72 -14.46
C VAL A 99 -3.04 -1.50 -15.76
N GLN A 100 -1.93 -1.25 -16.46
CA GLN A 100 -1.59 -1.98 -17.68
C GLN A 100 -1.40 -3.47 -17.42
N ALA A 101 -0.67 -3.79 -16.34
CA ALA A 101 -0.37 -5.17 -15.99
C ALA A 101 -1.57 -5.92 -15.41
N VAL A 102 -2.42 -5.23 -14.64
CA VAL A 102 -3.54 -5.80 -13.88
C VAL A 102 -4.82 -4.99 -14.10
N PRO A 103 -5.53 -5.24 -15.22
CA PRO A 103 -6.81 -4.57 -15.49
C PRO A 103 -7.88 -4.79 -14.41
N LEU A 104 -7.78 -5.91 -13.65
CA LEU A 104 -8.69 -6.25 -12.55
C LEU A 104 -8.74 -5.16 -11.45
N LEU A 105 -7.68 -4.35 -11.30
CA LEU A 105 -7.65 -3.27 -10.31
C LEU A 105 -8.66 -2.14 -10.61
N LYS A 106 -9.11 -2.00 -11.86
CA LYS A 106 -10.11 -1.01 -12.28
C LYS A 106 -11.51 -1.59 -12.46
N MET A 107 -11.70 -2.89 -12.22
CA MET A 107 -13.00 -3.52 -12.42
C MET A 107 -13.93 -3.23 -11.24
N GLN A 108 -15.22 -3.05 -11.57
CA GLN A 108 -16.29 -3.17 -10.59
C GLN A 108 -16.34 -4.60 -10.04
N HIS A 109 -17.00 -4.78 -8.89
CA HIS A 109 -17.13 -6.11 -8.31
C HIS A 109 -17.72 -7.10 -9.36
N PRO A 110 -17.09 -8.27 -9.63
CA PRO A 110 -17.37 -9.12 -10.80
C PRO A 110 -18.81 -9.60 -10.99
N ASP A 111 -19.63 -9.51 -9.95
CA ASP A 111 -21.01 -9.99 -9.89
C ASP A 111 -22.02 -8.87 -9.61
N ASN A 112 -21.59 -7.60 -9.67
CA ASN A 112 -22.39 -6.41 -9.39
C ASN A 112 -23.13 -6.45 -8.03
N ARG A 113 -22.66 -7.27 -7.07
CA ARG A 113 -23.27 -7.39 -5.73
C ARG A 113 -23.10 -6.15 -4.88
N CYS A 114 -22.11 -5.31 -5.20
CA CYS A 114 -21.71 -4.17 -4.39
C CYS A 114 -21.50 -2.93 -5.25
N LYS A 115 -21.69 -1.75 -4.63
CA LYS A 115 -21.51 -0.43 -5.27
C LYS A 115 -20.07 0.11 -5.18
N PHE A 116 -19.08 -0.78 -5.02
CA PHE A 116 -17.67 -0.42 -4.85
C PHE A 116 -16.75 -1.14 -5.83
N CYS A 117 -15.58 -0.54 -6.07
CA CYS A 117 -14.50 -1.14 -6.85
C CYS A 117 -14.01 -2.45 -6.22
N TYR A 118 -13.63 -3.44 -7.05
CA TYR A 118 -13.28 -4.77 -6.55
C TYR A 118 -12.12 -4.74 -5.53
N PHE A 119 -11.10 -3.90 -5.75
CA PHE A 119 -9.95 -3.76 -4.85
C PHE A 119 -10.02 -2.49 -3.99
N THR A 120 -9.62 -2.64 -2.71
CA THR A 120 -9.28 -1.54 -1.81
C THR A 120 -7.78 -1.32 -1.78
N PHE A 121 -7.32 -0.08 -1.69
CA PHE A 121 -5.91 0.24 -1.53
C PHE A 121 -5.59 0.55 -0.06
N ILE A 122 -4.41 0.14 0.41
CA ILE A 122 -3.87 0.53 1.70
C ILE A 122 -2.44 1.05 1.54
N SER A 123 -2.11 2.17 2.16
CA SER A 123 -0.75 2.74 2.06
C SER A 123 -0.37 3.61 3.26
N ASP A 124 0.85 4.12 3.28
CA ASP A 124 1.20 5.27 4.13
C ASP A 124 0.47 6.57 3.66
N ARG A 125 0.48 7.60 4.51
CA ARG A 125 -0.07 8.95 4.31
C ARG A 125 0.84 9.85 3.47
N GLN A 126 1.55 9.27 2.51
CA GLN A 126 2.52 9.96 1.69
C GLN A 126 1.80 10.80 0.62
N LYS A 127 2.06 12.12 0.58
CA LYS A 127 1.26 13.07 -0.23
C LYS A 127 1.33 12.77 -1.73
N GLY A 128 2.49 12.34 -2.23
CA GLY A 128 2.67 12.00 -3.64
C GLY A 128 1.77 10.85 -4.08
N LEU A 129 1.74 9.77 -3.28
CA LEU A 129 0.88 8.62 -3.55
C LEU A 129 -0.61 8.99 -3.57
N ILE A 130 -1.09 9.76 -2.59
CA ILE A 130 -2.52 10.13 -2.52
C ILE A 130 -2.95 10.89 -3.79
N GLN A 131 -2.12 11.84 -4.24
CA GLN A 131 -2.39 12.59 -5.47
C GLN A 131 -2.38 11.69 -6.71
N ALA A 132 -1.43 10.76 -6.80
CA ALA A 132 -1.33 9.82 -7.91
C ALA A 132 -2.53 8.84 -7.94
N LEU A 133 -2.95 8.34 -6.78
CA LEU A 133 -4.12 7.47 -6.65
C LEU A 133 -5.41 8.16 -7.13
N GLN A 134 -5.62 9.42 -6.76
CA GLN A 134 -6.78 10.21 -7.22
C GLN A 134 -6.80 10.39 -8.74
N GLN A 135 -5.62 10.53 -9.37
CA GLN A 135 -5.54 10.66 -10.83
C GLN A 135 -5.74 9.33 -11.57
N VAL A 136 -5.16 8.25 -11.07
CA VAL A 136 -5.12 6.96 -11.79
C VAL A 136 -6.36 6.11 -11.50
N PHE A 137 -6.92 6.22 -10.29
CA PHE A 137 -8.05 5.44 -9.80
C PHE A 137 -9.10 6.35 -9.12
N PRO A 138 -9.75 7.30 -9.78
CA PRO A 138 -10.61 8.30 -9.11
C PRO A 138 -11.70 7.70 -8.18
N ASP A 139 -12.24 6.53 -8.51
CA ASP A 139 -13.33 5.88 -7.78
C ASP A 139 -12.87 4.78 -6.80
N HIS A 140 -11.58 4.70 -6.47
CA HIS A 140 -11.09 3.68 -5.54
C HIS A 140 -11.39 4.00 -4.07
N HIS A 141 -11.44 2.93 -3.27
CA HIS A 141 -11.36 3.05 -1.82
C HIS A 141 -9.91 2.97 -1.35
N HIS A 142 -9.54 3.84 -0.41
CA HIS A 142 -8.20 3.92 0.14
C HIS A 142 -8.22 4.05 1.65
N CYS A 143 -7.34 3.30 2.31
CA CYS A 143 -7.10 3.37 3.73
C CYS A 143 -5.64 3.73 4.01
N PHE A 144 -5.41 4.40 5.13
CA PHE A 144 -4.09 4.58 5.70
C PHE A 144 -3.70 3.41 6.60
N CYS A 145 -2.44 3.03 6.51
CA CYS A 145 -1.81 2.04 7.36
C CYS A 145 -1.84 2.46 8.83
N SER A 146 -2.38 1.60 9.70
CA SER A 146 -2.48 1.90 11.13
C SER A 146 -1.13 1.99 11.84
N VAL A 147 -0.09 1.31 11.35
CA VAL A 147 1.29 1.45 11.85
C VAL A 147 1.79 2.86 11.61
N HIS A 148 1.57 3.40 10.40
CA HIS A 148 1.99 4.77 10.08
C HIS A 148 1.16 5.82 10.83
N ILE A 149 -0.14 5.60 11.00
CA ILE A 149 -0.96 6.44 11.89
C ILE A 149 -0.39 6.41 13.31
N ALA A 150 -0.07 5.23 13.85
CA ALA A 150 0.48 5.10 15.19
C ALA A 150 1.83 5.84 15.34
N ARG A 151 2.72 5.73 14.35
CA ARG A 151 4.00 6.49 14.31
C ARG A 151 3.77 7.99 14.29
N ASN A 152 2.82 8.48 13.50
CA ASN A 152 2.51 9.91 13.44
C ASN A 152 1.88 10.40 14.76
N VAL A 153 0.99 9.61 15.36
CA VAL A 153 0.44 9.89 16.69
C VAL A 153 1.53 9.88 17.76
N GLU A 154 2.49 8.97 17.69
CA GLU A 154 3.62 8.93 18.63
C GLU A 154 4.45 10.21 18.56
N LYS A 155 4.73 10.70 17.34
CA LYS A 155 5.46 11.96 17.12
C LYS A 155 4.68 13.19 17.59
N GLU A 156 3.38 13.25 17.30
CA GLU A 156 2.56 14.46 17.51
C GLU A 156 1.94 14.56 18.91
N VAL A 157 1.68 13.41 19.53
CA VAL A 157 0.86 13.31 20.76
C VAL A 157 1.57 12.50 21.83
N GLY A 158 2.28 11.45 21.45
CA GLY A 158 3.08 10.62 22.34
C GLY A 158 2.68 9.15 22.35
N LYS A 159 3.63 8.33 22.83
CA LYS A 159 3.57 6.86 22.81
C LYS A 159 2.36 6.26 23.56
N GLN A 160 1.89 6.93 24.61
CA GLN A 160 0.76 6.45 25.41
C GLN A 160 -0.56 6.45 24.63
N VAL A 161 -0.71 7.34 23.64
CA VAL A 161 -1.86 7.33 22.72
C VAL A 161 -1.61 6.37 21.57
N ALA A 162 -0.40 6.39 21.00
CA ALA A 162 -0.02 5.58 19.85
C ALA A 162 -0.28 4.07 20.04
N LYS A 163 -0.03 3.54 21.26
CA LYS A 163 -0.26 2.12 21.58
C LYS A 163 -1.71 1.65 21.39
N HIS A 164 -2.69 2.56 21.42
CA HIS A 164 -4.10 2.24 21.24
C HIS A 164 -4.56 2.28 19.78
N VAL A 165 -3.79 2.90 18.88
CA VAL A 165 -4.17 3.13 17.48
C VAL A 165 -4.41 1.82 16.73
N TYR A 166 -3.53 0.83 16.92
CA TYR A 166 -3.66 -0.45 16.22
C TYR A 166 -4.95 -1.17 16.63
N ALA A 167 -5.19 -1.35 17.93
CA ALA A 167 -6.41 -1.97 18.45
C ALA A 167 -7.67 -1.26 17.97
N LEU A 168 -7.66 0.07 17.99
CA LEU A 168 -8.78 0.89 17.52
C LEU A 168 -9.00 0.77 16.01
N SER A 169 -7.93 0.64 15.23
CA SER A 169 -8.03 0.45 13.77
C SER A 169 -8.58 -0.93 13.40
N ALA A 170 -8.24 -1.96 14.18
CA ALA A 170 -8.49 -3.36 13.87
C ALA A 170 -9.85 -3.87 14.37
N THR A 171 -10.38 -3.31 15.47
CA THR A 171 -11.63 -3.79 16.07
C THR A 171 -12.82 -3.59 15.11
N PHE A 172 -13.69 -4.60 15.07
CA PHE A 172 -15.00 -4.55 14.41
C PHE A 172 -16.12 -4.23 15.40
N SER A 173 -15.83 -4.19 16.71
CA SER A 173 -16.81 -3.89 17.75
C SER A 173 -16.91 -2.38 17.96
N LYS A 174 -18.09 -1.83 17.67
CA LYS A 174 -18.38 -0.41 17.94
C LYS A 174 -18.17 -0.06 19.42
N ARG A 175 -18.61 -0.95 20.31
CA ARG A 175 -18.40 -0.81 21.76
C ARG A 175 -16.92 -0.69 22.12
N GLU A 176 -16.07 -1.60 21.62
CA GLU A 176 -14.63 -1.55 21.89
C GLU A 176 -13.97 -0.31 21.28
N SER A 177 -14.40 0.10 20.07
CA SER A 177 -13.94 1.33 19.44
C SER A 177 -14.25 2.55 20.29
N ASP A 178 -15.47 2.64 20.83
CA ASP A 178 -15.90 3.77 21.68
C ASP A 178 -15.15 3.77 23.02
N GLU A 179 -14.96 2.61 23.63
CA GLU A 179 -14.15 2.44 24.84
C GLU A 179 -12.68 2.86 24.62
N LEU A 180 -12.08 2.48 23.49
CA LEU A 180 -10.71 2.87 23.12
C LEU A 180 -10.60 4.38 22.88
N MET A 181 -11.58 4.98 22.20
CA MET A 181 -11.63 6.43 22.01
C MET A 181 -11.80 7.20 23.32
N ALA A 182 -12.60 6.68 24.26
CA ALA A 182 -12.75 7.25 25.59
C ALA A 182 -11.44 7.16 26.40
N LYS A 183 -10.75 6.01 26.35
CA LYS A 183 -9.41 5.83 26.96
C LYS A 183 -8.40 6.80 26.38
N ILE A 184 -8.37 6.96 25.06
CA ILE A 184 -7.49 7.92 24.38
C ILE A 184 -7.80 9.35 24.85
N ASN A 185 -9.07 9.73 24.96
CA ASN A 185 -9.47 11.06 25.42
C ASN A 185 -9.00 11.34 26.86
N ALA A 186 -9.12 10.35 27.75
CA ALA A 186 -8.67 10.46 29.14
C ALA A 186 -7.14 10.63 29.23
N ILE A 187 -6.37 10.01 28.34
CA ILE A 187 -4.91 10.18 28.25
C ILE A 187 -4.56 11.53 27.62
N SER A 188 -5.23 11.89 26.53
CA SER A 188 -4.96 13.10 25.76
C SER A 188 -6.15 13.53 24.90
N VAL A 189 -6.76 14.66 25.27
CA VAL A 189 -7.78 15.32 24.44
C VAL A 189 -7.23 15.70 23.08
N ARG A 190 -5.94 16.12 23.01
CA ARG A 190 -5.23 16.38 21.74
C ARG A 190 -5.15 15.12 20.89
N GLY A 191 -4.87 13.96 21.49
CA GLY A 191 -4.83 12.67 20.81
C GLY A 191 -6.16 12.26 20.19
N LYS A 192 -7.26 12.42 20.94
CA LYS A 192 -8.61 12.21 20.40
C LYS A 192 -8.88 13.12 19.20
N LYS A 193 -8.65 14.43 19.34
CA LYS A 193 -8.86 15.40 18.26
C LYS A 193 -8.02 15.08 17.01
N TYR A 194 -6.76 14.68 17.20
CA TYR A 194 -5.90 14.25 16.09
C TYR A 194 -6.50 13.09 15.30
N LEU A 195 -7.00 12.07 16.01
CA LEU A 195 -7.60 10.88 15.40
C LEU A 195 -8.97 11.13 14.78
N GLU A 196 -9.74 12.08 15.31
CA GLU A 196 -11.02 12.54 14.73
C GLU A 196 -10.81 13.40 13.48
N GLY A 197 -9.64 14.06 13.35
CA GLY A 197 -9.25 14.77 12.13
C GLY A 197 -8.94 13.84 10.94
N ILE A 198 -8.86 12.52 11.16
CA ILE A 198 -8.74 11.52 10.09
C ILE A 198 -10.11 10.90 9.90
N SER A 199 -10.66 10.98 8.68
CA SER A 199 -11.95 10.38 8.36
C SER A 199 -11.99 8.91 8.78
N ALA A 200 -13.04 8.49 9.50
CA ALA A 200 -13.08 7.17 10.14
C ALA A 200 -12.94 6.02 9.12
N ASN A 201 -13.55 6.16 7.94
CA ASN A 201 -13.43 5.21 6.84
C ASN A 201 -12.01 5.11 6.27
N GLN A 202 -11.11 6.06 6.52
CA GLN A 202 -9.73 5.96 6.04
C GLN A 202 -8.85 5.08 6.93
N TRP A 203 -9.33 4.58 8.09
CA TRP A 203 -8.45 3.78 8.96
C TRP A 203 -9.15 2.81 9.94
N ARG A 204 -10.38 3.08 10.39
CA ARG A 204 -11.07 2.24 11.39
C ARG A 204 -11.93 1.17 10.73
N SER A 205 -11.83 -0.07 11.22
CA SER A 205 -12.61 -1.20 10.67
C SER A 205 -14.10 -1.04 10.98
N THR A 206 -14.45 -0.49 12.14
CA THR A 206 -15.84 -0.21 12.53
C THR A 206 -16.58 0.69 11.55
N ALA A 207 -15.88 1.63 10.88
CA ALA A 207 -16.51 2.51 9.89
C ALA A 207 -16.96 1.79 8.61
N TRP A 208 -16.53 0.54 8.42
CA TRP A 208 -16.81 -0.27 7.22
C TRP A 208 -17.81 -1.39 7.48
N VAL A 209 -18.10 -1.72 8.74
CA VAL A 209 -18.99 -2.84 9.10
C VAL A 209 -20.43 -2.55 8.69
N ASP A 210 -20.86 -1.31 8.89
CA ASP A 210 -22.26 -0.90 8.73
C ASP A 210 -22.53 -0.19 7.39
N ASP A 211 -21.49 0.05 6.58
CA ASP A 211 -21.60 0.77 5.32
C ASP A 211 -21.55 -0.19 4.12
N PRO A 212 -22.69 -0.51 3.48
CA PRO A 212 -22.74 -1.42 2.35
C PRO A 212 -22.07 -0.85 1.08
N THR A 213 -21.68 0.42 1.09
CA THR A 213 -20.91 1.05 0.00
C THR A 213 -19.40 0.88 0.17
N LEU A 214 -18.93 0.30 1.29
CA LEU A 214 -17.51 0.11 1.56
C LEU A 214 -17.10 -1.39 1.49
N PRO A 215 -15.96 -1.71 0.84
CA PRO A 215 -15.48 -3.09 0.70
C PRO A 215 -14.97 -3.74 1.99
N PRO A 216 -15.25 -5.02 2.30
CA PRO A 216 -14.67 -5.65 3.48
C PRO A 216 -13.13 -5.60 3.45
N ARG A 217 -12.50 -5.18 4.56
CA ARG A 217 -11.04 -5.09 4.67
C ARG A 217 -10.36 -6.37 5.14
N PHE A 218 -11.13 -7.41 5.47
CA PHE A 218 -10.62 -8.72 5.92
C PHE A 218 -9.61 -8.65 7.09
N GLY A 219 -9.75 -7.67 7.96
CA GLY A 219 -8.82 -7.42 9.08
C GLY A 219 -7.48 -6.81 8.67
N ILE A 220 -7.29 -6.45 7.40
CA ILE A 220 -6.07 -5.83 6.88
C ILE A 220 -6.12 -4.33 7.19
N VAL A 221 -5.33 -3.93 8.18
CA VAL A 221 -5.21 -2.53 8.61
C VAL A 221 -3.78 -2.01 8.53
N THR A 222 -2.85 -2.83 8.06
CA THR A 222 -1.43 -2.49 7.95
C THR A 222 -0.90 -2.78 6.55
N THR A 223 0.14 -2.04 6.18
CA THR A 223 1.01 -2.31 5.04
C THR A 223 2.16 -3.23 5.45
N ASN A 224 2.00 -4.11 6.46
CA ASN A 224 3.08 -5.00 6.93
C ASN A 224 3.66 -5.91 5.82
N MET A 225 2.97 -5.91 4.68
CA MET A 225 3.37 -6.44 3.38
C MET A 225 4.62 -5.81 2.78
N SER A 226 4.88 -4.55 3.08
CA SER A 226 6.04 -3.78 2.62
C SER A 226 7.07 -3.55 3.72
N GLU A 227 6.66 -3.52 4.99
CA GLU A 227 7.59 -3.46 6.13
C GLU A 227 8.44 -4.72 6.25
N PHE A 228 7.91 -5.90 5.90
CA PHE A 228 8.71 -7.13 5.77
C PHE A 228 9.84 -6.98 4.72
N LEU A 229 9.56 -6.33 3.59
CA LEU A 229 10.57 -6.06 2.56
C LEU A 229 11.58 -5.03 3.05
N ASN A 230 11.17 -4.02 3.82
CA ASN A 230 12.07 -3.09 4.50
C ASN A 230 12.97 -3.80 5.54
N GLY A 231 12.44 -4.78 6.27
CA GLY A 231 13.22 -5.63 7.19
C GLY A 231 14.20 -6.56 6.47
N TRP A 232 13.82 -7.10 5.31
CA TRP A 232 14.71 -7.88 4.44
C TRP A 232 15.87 -7.02 3.90
N ARG A 233 15.63 -5.73 3.63
CA ARG A 233 16.66 -4.79 3.21
C ARG A 233 17.74 -4.56 4.25
N GLY A 234 17.37 -4.48 5.53
CA GLY A 234 18.31 -4.23 6.63
C GLY A 234 19.34 -5.33 6.87
N LYS A 235 19.11 -6.56 6.37
CA LYS A 235 19.98 -7.72 6.65
C LYS A 235 20.87 -8.18 5.48
N LYS A 236 20.64 -7.74 4.24
CA LYS A 236 21.32 -8.31 3.05
C LYS A 236 22.11 -7.33 2.18
N TRP A 237 21.89 -6.02 2.27
CA TRP A 237 22.53 -5.05 1.37
C TRP A 237 23.88 -4.51 1.85
N GLU A 238 24.45 -5.06 2.94
CA GLU A 238 25.85 -4.83 3.31
C GLU A 238 26.85 -5.45 2.31
N LEU A 239 26.40 -6.35 1.42
CA LEU A 239 27.25 -7.06 0.45
C LEU A 239 27.50 -6.32 -0.87
N ALA A 240 27.13 -5.04 -1.00
CA ALA A 240 27.45 -4.21 -2.17
C ALA A 240 28.39 -3.03 -1.84
N ARG A 241 29.22 -3.18 -0.80
CA ARG A 241 30.45 -2.38 -0.62
C ARG A 241 31.61 -3.15 -1.26
N VAL A 242 31.74 -3.03 -2.57
CA VAL A 242 33.02 -3.21 -3.29
C VAL A 242 33.20 -1.99 -4.18
#